data_AF-A0A3B8SPK9-F1
#
_entry.id   AF-A0A3B8SPK9-F1
#
_cell.length_a   1.000
_cell.length_b   1.000
_cell.length_c   1.000
_cell.angle_alpha   90.00
_cell.angle_beta   90.00
_cell.angle_gamma   90.00
#
_symmetry.space_group_name_H-M   'P 1'
#
loop_
_entity.id
_entity.type
_entity.pdbx_description
1 polymer ?
#
loop_
_entity_poly.entity_id
_entity_poly.type
_entity_poly.pdbx_seq_one_letter_code
_entity_poly.pdbx_strand_id
1 'polypeptide(L)'
;RFRQHIPTSWIEITLDEGRNRQVRRMTAETGFPTLRLVRSAVGEYSLGDLSPGEYRVMDTTRVESAHAKQRHSSHRRHVRRR
;
A
#
# COMPACT_ATOMS: atom_id res chain seq x y z
N ARG A 1 13.10 10.39 20.26
CA ARG A 1 11.94 11.20 19.78
C ARG A 1 10.69 10.73 20.53
N PHE A 2 10.04 11.62 21.29
CA PHE A 2 8.76 11.34 21.94
C PHE A 2 7.63 11.48 20.91
N ARG A 3 6.71 10.51 20.85
CA ARG A 3 5.53 10.58 19.98
C ARG A 3 4.32 10.95 20.84
N GLN A 4 3.77 12.14 20.63
CA GLN A 4 2.50 12.51 21.25
C GLN A 4 1.40 11.56 20.77
N HIS A 5 0.52 11.15 21.68
CA HIS A 5 -0.58 10.23 21.42
C HIS A 5 -1.78 10.96 20.79
N ILE A 6 -1.57 11.48 19.57
CA ILE A 6 -2.58 12.14 18.76
C ILE A 6 -3.33 11.06 17.96
N PRO A 7 -4.67 11.14 17.82
CA PRO A 7 -5.42 10.25 16.93
C PRO A 7 -4.86 10.28 15.50
N THR A 8 -4.58 9.11 14.94
CA THR A 8 -4.08 8.97 13.55
C THR A 8 -4.91 7.95 12.81
N SER A 9 -5.08 8.14 11.50
CA SER A 9 -5.80 7.20 10.63
C SER A 9 -4.85 6.47 9.69
N TRP A 10 -5.26 5.28 9.25
CA TRP A 10 -4.60 4.54 8.18
C TRP A 10 -5.26 4.85 6.84
N ILE A 11 -4.46 4.86 5.79
CA ILE A 11 -4.92 4.93 4.40
C ILE A 11 -4.25 3.80 3.62
N GLU A 12 -5.00 3.22 2.69
CA GLU A 12 -4.47 2.29 1.72
C GLU A 12 -4.26 3.03 0.39
N ILE A 13 -3.08 2.87 -0.20
CA ILE A 13 -2.73 3.48 -1.49
C ILE A 13 -2.05 2.40 -2.33
N THR A 14 -2.50 2.24 -3.56
CA THR A 14 -1.81 1.45 -4.58
C THR A 14 -1.25 2.36 -5.67
N LEU A 15 -0.01 2.09 -6.10
CA LEU A 15 0.69 2.84 -7.13
C LEU A 15 1.34 1.85 -8.10
N ASP A 16 1.25 2.16 -9.40
CA ASP A 16 1.96 1.42 -10.45
C ASP A 16 3.40 1.94 -10.65
N GLU A 17 3.71 3.13 -10.12
CA GLU A 17 5.06 3.71 -10.12
C GLU A 17 5.69 3.76 -8.71
N GLY A 18 7.01 3.88 -8.66
CA GLY A 18 7.80 3.82 -7.43
C GLY A 18 8.81 4.96 -7.28
N ARG A 19 8.40 6.22 -7.51
CA ARG A 19 9.34 7.34 -7.41
C ARG A 19 9.87 7.48 -5.97
N ASN A 20 11.13 7.91 -5.82
CA ASN A 20 11.78 8.07 -4.51
C ASN A 20 10.85 8.84 -3.56
N ARG A 21 10.49 8.28 -2.39
CA ARG A 21 9.65 8.92 -1.37
C ARG A 21 8.29 9.45 -1.86
N GLN A 22 7.74 8.90 -2.95
CA GLN A 22 6.51 9.40 -3.58
C GLN A 22 5.34 9.55 -2.62
N VAL A 23 4.94 8.48 -1.93
CA VAL A 23 3.83 8.51 -0.95
C VAL A 23 4.04 9.60 0.10
N ARG A 24 5.27 9.74 0.62
CA ARG A 24 5.59 10.74 1.65
C ARG A 24 5.48 12.17 1.14
N ARG A 25 5.84 12.42 -0.12
CA ARG A 25 5.62 13.74 -0.75
C ARG A 25 4.13 14.00 -0.96
N MET A 26 3.40 13.04 -1.52
CA MET A 26 1.96 13.16 -1.76
C MET A 26 1.19 13.52 -0.49
N THR A 27 1.40 12.80 0.63
CA THR A 27 0.63 13.11 1.85
C THR A 27 1.07 14.42 2.52
N ALA A 28 2.35 14.79 2.41
CA ALA A 28 2.83 16.08 2.91
C ALA A 28 2.23 17.26 2.14
N GLU A 29 2.09 17.14 0.82
CA GLU A 29 1.43 18.14 -0.04
C GLU A 29 -0.05 18.35 0.36
N THR A 30 -0.72 17.31 0.85
CA THR A 30 -2.10 17.42 1.37
C THR A 30 -2.21 17.92 2.83
N GLY A 31 -1.09 18.24 3.48
CA GLY A 31 -1.06 18.71 4.87
C GLY A 31 -1.06 17.61 5.94
N PHE A 32 -0.90 16.34 5.54
CA PHE A 32 -0.89 15.19 6.46
C PHE A 32 0.40 14.36 6.30
N PRO A 33 1.52 14.76 6.92
CA PRO A 33 2.79 14.05 6.79
C PRO A 33 2.71 12.57 7.24
N THR A 34 3.32 11.67 6.46
CA THR A 34 3.28 10.22 6.75
C THR A 34 4.05 9.86 8.03
N LEU A 35 3.35 9.38 9.06
CA LEU A 35 3.95 8.94 10.32
C LEU A 35 4.51 7.51 10.23
N ARG A 36 3.74 6.59 9.64
CA ARG A 36 4.13 5.19 9.41
C ARG A 36 3.76 4.81 7.99
N LEU A 37 4.71 4.17 7.30
CA LEU A 37 4.52 3.67 5.95
C LEU A 37 4.94 2.21 5.93
N VAL A 38 4.01 1.33 5.56
CA VAL A 38 4.24 -0.10 5.39
C VAL A 38 3.77 -0.45 4.00
N ARG A 39 4.61 -1.18 3.25
CA ARG A 39 4.22 -1.74 1.96
C ARG A 39 3.59 -3.11 2.24
N SER A 40 2.26 -3.18 2.20
CA SER A 40 1.49 -4.39 2.51
C SER A 40 1.49 -5.42 1.38
N ALA A 41 1.65 -4.97 0.13
CA ALA A 41 1.66 -5.83 -1.05
C ALA A 41 2.56 -5.28 -2.17
N VAL A 42 2.98 -6.16 -3.08
CA VAL A 42 3.67 -5.86 -4.34
C VAL A 42 3.13 -6.78 -5.42
N GLY A 43 2.44 -6.21 -6.41
CA GLY A 43 1.73 -7.01 -7.41
C GLY A 43 0.75 -7.95 -6.72
N GLU A 44 0.90 -9.25 -6.98
CA GLU A 44 0.06 -10.31 -6.40
C GLU A 44 0.52 -10.79 -5.02
N TYR A 45 1.70 -10.36 -4.57
CA TYR A 45 2.27 -10.79 -3.30
C TYR A 45 1.80 -9.89 -2.17
N SER A 46 1.10 -10.45 -1.18
CA SER A 46 0.71 -9.76 0.06
C SER A 46 1.53 -10.26 1.26
N LEU A 47 1.79 -9.39 2.24
CA LEU A 47 2.46 -9.77 3.50
C LEU A 47 1.72 -10.86 4.28
N GLY A 48 0.38 -10.86 4.26
CA GLY A 48 -0.43 -11.78 5.07
C GLY A 48 -0.05 -11.72 6.55
N ASP A 49 0.19 -12.89 7.14
CA ASP A 49 0.47 -13.05 8.57
C ASP A 49 1.97 -13.03 8.94
N LEU A 50 2.85 -12.58 8.04
CA LEU A 50 4.28 -12.51 8.31
C LEU A 50 4.61 -11.45 9.37
N SER A 51 5.34 -11.86 10.41
CA SER A 51 5.84 -10.95 11.43
C SER A 51 7.04 -10.13 10.93
N PRO A 52 7.32 -8.95 11.53
CA PRO A 52 8.49 -8.17 11.19
C PRO A 52 9.79 -9.00 11.32
N GLY A 53 10.55 -9.08 10.23
CA GLY A 53 11.81 -9.83 10.18
C GLY A 53 11.67 -11.28 9.68
N GLU A 54 10.44 -11.79 9.56
CA GLU A 54 10.18 -13.10 8.96
C GLU A 54 10.21 -13.04 7.43
N TYR A 55 10.48 -14.19 6.82
CA TYR A 55 10.41 -14.39 5.38
C TYR A 55 9.75 -15.72 5.05
N ARG A 56 9.18 -15.81 3.85
CA ARG A 56 8.62 -17.05 3.29
C ARG A 56 9.19 -17.23 1.89
N VAL A 57 9.75 -18.41 1.64
CA VAL A 57 10.18 -18.79 0.28
C VAL A 57 8.94 -19.22 -0.49
N MET A 58 8.76 -18.68 -1.69
CA MET A 58 7.68 -19.06 -2.59
C MET A 58 8.26 -19.65 -3.87
N ASP A 59 7.66 -20.74 -4.35
CA ASP A 59 8.01 -21.35 -5.63
C ASP A 59 7.45 -20.50 -6.77
N THR A 60 8.34 -19.99 -7.62
CA THR A 60 8.01 -19.09 -8.74
C THR A 60 7.41 -19.83 -9.92
N THR A 61 7.53 -21.17 -9.99
CA THR A 61 7.10 -21.98 -11.14
C THR A 61 5.59 -21.89 -11.41
N ARG A 62 4.79 -21.55 -10.39
CA ARG A 62 3.33 -21.42 -10.50
C ARG A 62 2.84 -20.01 -10.82
N VAL A 63 3.71 -18.99 -10.79
CA VAL A 63 3.31 -17.58 -10.73
C VAL A 63 3.21 -16.91 -12.12
N GLU A 64 3.76 -17.52 -13.17
CA GLU A 64 3.78 -16.93 -14.52
C GLU A 64 2.38 -16.65 -15.12
N SER A 65 1.33 -17.30 -14.62
CA SER A 65 -0.01 -17.24 -15.21
C SER A 65 -0.96 -16.18 -14.62
N ALA A 66 -0.56 -15.52 -13.52
CA ALA A 66 -1.42 -14.52 -12.87
C ALA A 66 -1.08 -13.07 -13.24
N HIS A 67 0.16 -12.81 -13.72
CA HIS A 67 0.71 -11.49 -14.04
C HIS A 67 -0.10 -10.62 -15.02
N ALA A 68 -1.11 -11.18 -15.69
CA ALA A 68 -1.87 -10.50 -16.73
C ALA A 68 -3.20 -9.86 -16.26
N LYS A 69 -3.68 -10.05 -15.01
CA LYS A 69 -5.13 -9.84 -14.74
C LYS A 69 -5.58 -9.11 -13.46
N GLN A 70 -4.77 -8.27 -12.83
CA GLN A 70 -5.28 -7.36 -11.78
C GLN A 70 -5.02 -5.90 -12.11
N ARG A 71 -5.72 -5.40 -13.15
CA ARG A 71 -6.02 -3.97 -13.27
C ARG A 71 -6.92 -3.63 -12.08
N HIS A 72 -6.44 -2.81 -11.14
CA HIS A 72 -7.20 -2.37 -9.98
C HIS A 72 -8.61 -1.96 -10.42
N SER A 73 -9.63 -2.67 -9.91
CA SER A 73 -11.02 -2.31 -10.14
C SER A 73 -11.18 -0.87 -9.68
N SER A 74 -11.37 0.03 -10.63
CA SER A 74 -11.60 1.46 -10.44
C SER A 74 -12.39 1.68 -9.16
N HIS A 75 -11.78 2.39 -8.22
CA HIS A 75 -12.40 2.88 -6.99
C HIS A 75 -13.81 3.39 -7.33
N ARG A 76 -14.83 2.59 -7.01
CA ARG A 76 -16.21 2.83 -7.43
C ARG A 76 -16.67 4.07 -6.68
N ARG A 77 -16.61 5.23 -7.33
CA ARG A 77 -17.08 6.50 -6.76
C ARG A 77 -18.57 6.37 -6.46
N HIS A 78 -18.92 6.14 -5.20
CA HIS A 78 -20.24 6.50 -4.70
C HIS A 78 -20.32 8.03 -4.62
N VAL A 79 -20.55 8.68 -5.77
CA VAL A 79 -21.07 10.04 -5.78
C VAL A 79 -22.54 9.92 -5.36
N ARG A 80 -22.84 10.24 -4.10
CA ARG A 80 -24.20 10.57 -3.69
C ARG A 80 -24.62 11.79 -4.50
N ARG A 81 -25.46 11.59 -5.51
CA ARG A 81 -26.24 12.66 -6.14
C ARG A 81 -27.18 13.23 -5.07
N ARG A 82 -27.21 14.56 -4.96
CA ARG A 82 -28.32 15.28 -4.35
C ARG A 82 -29.60 15.00 -5.13
#